data_AF-A0A0B4C480-F1
#
_entry.id   AF-A0A0B4C480-F1
#
_cell.length_a   1.000
_cell.length_b   1.000
_cell.length_c   1.000
_cell.angle_alpha   90.00
_cell.angle_beta   90.00
_cell.angle_gamma   90.00
#
_symmetry.space_group_name_H-M   'P 1'
#
loop_
_entity.id
_entity.type
_entity.pdbx_description
1 polymer ?
#
loop_
_entity_poly.entity_id
_entity_poly.type
_entity_poly.pdbx_seq_one_letter_code
_entity_poly.pdbx_strand_id
1 'polypeptide(L)'
;MQDTLTLSEAIALQPAWIGIWLNILFFGAFILPISLLIWKATRLAAVITVVGSFASAFLTNLMYEQLGYVKLLGLPHMLFWFPIAYYLIRLRAQDTVPPWPKRIILVVVAVMAISLVFDTVDVMRYALGERTPQAFEQL
;
A
#
# COMPACT_ATOMS: atom_id res chain seq x y z
N MET A 1 -15.93 -13.06 24.83
CA MET A 1 -15.03 -12.75 23.69
C MET A 1 -15.53 -11.43 23.16
N GLN A 2 -14.71 -10.38 23.18
CA GLN A 2 -15.13 -9.09 22.61
C GLN A 2 -15.19 -9.31 21.09
N ASP A 3 -16.37 -9.19 20.48
CA ASP A 3 -16.51 -9.26 19.02
C ASP A 3 -15.85 -8.01 18.40
N THR A 4 -14.53 -8.04 18.27
CA THR A 4 -13.76 -7.02 17.57
C THR A 4 -13.93 -7.23 16.08
N LEU A 5 -14.42 -6.20 15.38
CA LEU A 5 -14.51 -6.17 13.92
C LEU A 5 -13.17 -6.61 13.31
N THR A 6 -13.22 -7.45 12.29
CA THR A 6 -12.08 -7.71 11.41
C THR A 6 -11.66 -6.43 10.69
N LEU A 7 -10.41 -6.36 10.21
CA LEU A 7 -9.93 -5.21 9.43
C LEU A 7 -10.82 -4.94 8.21
N SER A 8 -11.30 -5.99 7.54
CA SER A 8 -12.23 -5.88 6.41
C SER A 8 -13.57 -5.26 6.81
N GLU A 9 -14.12 -5.62 7.96
CA GLU A 9 -15.37 -5.06 8.46
C GLU A 9 -15.19 -3.61 8.90
N ALA A 10 -14.06 -3.27 9.53
CA ALA A 10 -13.73 -1.89 9.90
C ALA A 10 -13.57 -0.99 8.66
N ILE A 11 -12.95 -1.50 7.60
CA ILE A 11 -12.84 -0.81 6.30
C ILE A 11 -14.22 -0.64 5.65
N ALA A 12 -15.11 -1.62 5.78
CA ALA A 12 -16.45 -1.55 5.18
C ALA A 12 -17.33 -0.43 5.77
N LEU A 13 -17.00 0.05 6.97
CA LEU A 13 -17.67 1.16 7.64
C LEU A 13 -17.14 2.53 7.21
N GLN A 14 -16.07 2.57 6.40
CA GLN A 14 -15.52 3.80 5.88
C GLN A 14 -16.31 4.32 4.66
N PRO A 15 -16.18 5.62 4.32
CA PRO A 15 -16.75 6.16 3.10
C PRO A 15 -16.44 5.31 1.86
N ALA A 16 -17.43 5.14 0.97
CA ALA A 16 -17.34 4.24 -0.18
C ALA A 16 -16.12 4.48 -1.10
N TRP A 17 -15.62 5.73 -1.17
CA TRP A 17 -14.43 6.05 -1.95
C TRP A 17 -13.16 5.34 -1.45
N ILE A 18 -13.07 5.01 -0.15
CA ILE A 18 -11.95 4.26 0.42
C ILE A 18 -11.96 2.83 -0.12
N GLY A 19 -13.11 2.16 -0.15
CA GLY A 19 -13.24 0.83 -0.75
C GLY A 19 -12.87 0.82 -2.25
N ILE A 20 -13.30 1.83 -3.00
CA ILE A 20 -12.91 2.00 -4.41
C ILE A 20 -11.39 2.17 -4.53
N TRP A 21 -10.78 3.03 -3.71
CA TRP A 21 -9.34 3.25 -3.72
C TRP A 21 -8.56 1.97 -3.35
N LEU A 22 -9.02 1.21 -2.35
CA LEU A 22 -8.39 -0.05 -1.97
C LEU A 22 -8.42 -1.09 -3.10
N ASN A 23 -9.47 -1.12 -3.93
CA ASN A 23 -9.50 -1.96 -5.13
C ASN A 23 -8.47 -1.50 -6.18
N ILE A 24 -8.32 -0.19 -6.39
CA ILE A 24 -7.29 0.38 -7.27
C ILE A 24 -5.90 0.04 -6.75
N LEU A 25 -5.69 0.18 -5.44
CA LEU A 25 -4.45 -0.15 -4.75
C LEU A 25 -4.13 -1.64 -4.90
N PHE A 26 -5.11 -2.52 -4.66
CA PHE A 26 -4.93 -3.97 -4.82
C PHE A 26 -4.52 -4.31 -6.24
N PHE A 27 -5.23 -3.79 -7.23
CA PHE A 27 -4.85 -3.99 -8.62
C PHE A 27 -3.45 -3.42 -8.93
N GLY A 28 -3.17 -2.18 -8.54
CA GLY A 28 -1.95 -1.46 -8.89
C GLY A 28 -0.68 -1.94 -8.18
N ALA A 29 -0.77 -2.36 -6.92
CA ALA A 29 0.37 -2.74 -6.09
C ALA A 29 0.54 -4.27 -5.94
N PHE A 30 -0.50 -5.07 -6.22
CA PHE A 30 -0.45 -6.54 -6.08
C PHE A 30 -0.58 -7.26 -7.42
N ILE A 31 -1.57 -6.91 -8.24
CA ILE A 31 -1.85 -7.65 -9.48
C ILE A 31 -1.01 -7.16 -10.65
N LEU A 32 -0.99 -5.86 -10.91
CA LEU A 32 -0.28 -5.26 -12.03
C LEU A 32 1.22 -5.57 -12.02
N PRO A 33 1.95 -5.56 -10.88
CA PRO A 33 3.36 -5.93 -10.86
C PRO A 33 3.64 -7.36 -11.32
N ILE A 34 2.69 -8.30 -11.18
CA ILE A 34 2.85 -9.69 -11.65
C ILE A 34 3.11 -9.73 -13.16
N SER A 35 2.51 -8.83 -13.93
CA SER A 35 2.75 -8.73 -15.37
C SER A 35 4.23 -8.46 -15.71
N LEU A 36 4.99 -7.84 -14.80
CA LEU A 36 6.42 -7.59 -14.99
C LEU A 36 7.28 -8.87 -14.99
N LEU A 37 6.72 -10.03 -14.58
CA LEU A 37 7.39 -11.33 -14.69
C LEU A 37 7.63 -11.79 -16.13
N ILE A 38 6.85 -11.26 -17.09
CA ILE A 38 6.96 -11.58 -18.51
C ILE A 38 8.36 -11.21 -19.02
N TRP A 39 8.92 -10.08 -18.57
CA TRP A 39 10.22 -9.59 -19.04
C TRP A 39 11.35 -9.92 -18.07
N LYS A 40 12.41 -10.56 -18.58
CA LYS A 40 13.59 -10.95 -17.78
C LYS A 40 14.17 -9.77 -16.98
N ALA A 41 14.23 -8.58 -17.57
CA ALA A 41 14.77 -7.37 -16.95
C ALA A 41 13.98 -6.89 -15.71
N THR A 42 12.71 -7.29 -15.56
CA THR A 42 11.83 -6.79 -14.48
C THR A 42 11.30 -7.89 -13.56
N ARG A 43 11.72 -9.16 -13.74
CA ARG A 43 11.27 -10.28 -12.89
C ARG A 43 11.56 -10.09 -11.41
N LEU A 44 12.78 -9.67 -11.08
CA LEU A 44 13.15 -9.42 -9.69
C LEU A 44 12.31 -8.29 -9.10
N ALA A 45 12.05 -7.24 -9.87
CA ALA A 45 11.19 -6.13 -9.44
C ALA A 45 9.75 -6.55 -9.20
N ALA A 46 9.19 -7.41 -10.08
CA ALA A 46 7.89 -8.04 -9.86
C ALA A 46 7.83 -8.75 -8.50
N VAL A 47 8.79 -9.64 -8.25
CA VAL A 47 8.84 -10.45 -7.01
C VAL A 47 8.98 -9.55 -5.79
N ILE A 48 9.94 -8.62 -5.79
CA ILE A 48 10.15 -7.68 -4.67
C ILE A 48 8.87 -6.87 -4.39
N THR A 49 8.22 -6.37 -5.44
CA THR A 49 7.02 -5.53 -5.28
C THR A 49 5.85 -6.33 -4.71
N VAL A 50 5.59 -7.53 -5.24
CA VAL A 50 4.49 -8.38 -4.80
C VAL A 50 4.73 -8.86 -3.37
N VAL A 51 5.91 -9.43 -3.10
CA VAL A 51 6.27 -9.94 -1.77
C VAL A 51 6.27 -8.82 -0.74
N GLY A 52 6.86 -7.66 -1.06
CA GLY A 52 6.87 -6.50 -0.18
C GLY A 52 5.46 -5.97 0.11
N SER A 53 4.57 -5.97 -0.88
CA SER A 53 3.18 -5.53 -0.69
C SER A 53 2.37 -6.52 0.17
N PHE A 54 2.56 -7.82 -0.01
CA PHE A 54 1.96 -8.83 0.88
C PHE A 54 2.54 -8.76 2.30
N ALA A 55 3.84 -8.55 2.46
CA ALA A 55 4.47 -8.37 3.77
C ALA A 55 3.91 -7.12 4.48
N SER A 56 3.75 -6.01 3.73
CA SER A 56 3.11 -4.79 4.24
C SER A 56 1.68 -5.03 4.69
N ALA A 57 0.86 -5.67 3.86
CA ALA A 57 -0.54 -5.97 4.20
C ALA A 57 -0.65 -6.88 5.42
N PHE A 58 0.21 -7.90 5.51
CA PHE A 58 0.28 -8.80 6.66
C PHE A 58 0.64 -8.05 7.94
N LEU A 59 1.69 -7.23 7.93
CA LEU A 59 2.06 -6.42 9.11
C LEU A 59 0.98 -5.40 9.48
N THR A 60 0.28 -4.83 8.50
CA THR A 60 -0.85 -3.92 8.74
C THR A 60 -1.98 -4.64 9.49
N ASN A 61 -2.30 -5.86 9.07
CA ASN A 61 -3.29 -6.69 9.75
C ASN A 61 -2.87 -7.05 11.19
N LEU A 62 -1.61 -7.45 11.40
CA LEU A 62 -1.09 -7.70 12.75
C LEU A 62 -1.11 -6.45 13.64
N MET A 63 -0.78 -5.27 13.08
CA MET A 63 -0.89 -4.01 13.82
C MET A 63 -2.33 -3.68 14.17
N TYR A 64 -3.29 -3.97 13.28
CA TYR A 64 -4.70 -3.79 13.55
C TYR A 64 -5.19 -4.67 14.70
N GLU A 65 -4.77 -5.94 14.75
CA GLU A 65 -5.13 -6.85 15.85
C GLU A 65 -4.61 -6.35 17.21
N GLN A 66 -3.49 -5.63 17.23
CA GLN A 66 -2.85 -5.14 18.46
C GLN A 66 -3.30 -3.73 18.86
N LEU A 67 -3.54 -2.85 17.89
CA LEU A 67 -3.75 -1.42 18.11
C LEU A 67 -5.17 -0.95 17.74
N GLY A 68 -5.96 -1.79 17.06
CA GLY A 68 -7.24 -1.42 16.47
C GLY A 68 -7.11 -0.53 15.23
N TYR A 69 -8.23 0.11 14.84
CA TYR A 69 -8.30 0.98 13.67
C TYR A 69 -7.66 2.36 13.94
N VAL A 70 -6.34 2.43 13.95
CA VAL A 70 -5.56 3.66 14.23
C VAL A 70 -4.85 4.19 12.99
N LYS A 71 -4.53 5.49 13.01
CA LYS A 71 -3.81 6.18 11.92
C LYS A 71 -2.40 5.62 11.64
N LEU A 72 -1.83 4.82 12.54
CA LEU A 72 -0.52 4.18 12.35
C LEU A 72 -0.54 2.97 11.40
N LEU A 73 -1.71 2.49 10.98
CA LEU A 73 -1.82 1.31 10.11
C LEU A 73 -1.14 1.49 8.74
N GLY A 74 -0.84 2.73 8.33
CA GLY A 74 -0.04 3.02 7.13
C GLY A 74 1.47 2.78 7.27
N LEU A 75 2.00 2.60 8.50
CA LEU A 75 3.45 2.48 8.71
C LEU A 75 4.12 1.30 7.98
N PRO A 76 3.53 0.09 7.93
CA PRO A 76 4.10 -1.00 7.15
C PRO A 76 4.23 -0.64 5.67
N HIS A 77 3.24 0.06 5.09
CA HIS A 77 3.30 0.51 3.70
C HIS A 77 4.48 1.45 3.50
N MET A 78 4.69 2.43 4.38
CA MET A 78 5.87 3.30 4.32
C MET A 78 7.17 2.51 4.34
N LEU A 79 7.31 1.57 5.27
CA LEU A 79 8.53 0.77 5.44
C LEU A 79 8.91 0.00 4.16
N PHE A 80 7.94 -0.63 3.50
CA PHE A 80 8.20 -1.43 2.31
C PHE A 80 8.16 -0.60 1.02
N TRP A 81 7.20 0.31 0.87
CA TRP A 81 6.93 0.95 -0.40
C TRP A 81 7.87 2.11 -0.73
N PHE A 82 8.43 2.82 0.24
CA PHE A 82 9.47 3.82 -0.06
C PHE A 82 10.71 3.22 -0.76
N PRO A 83 11.36 2.18 -0.22
CA PRO A 83 12.53 1.59 -0.89
C PRO A 83 12.15 0.91 -2.22
N ILE A 84 10.98 0.28 -2.30
CA ILE A 84 10.50 -0.36 -3.54
C ILE A 84 10.23 0.69 -4.62
N ALA A 85 9.51 1.77 -4.30
CA ALA A 85 9.21 2.83 -5.26
C ALA A 85 10.51 3.49 -5.77
N TYR A 86 11.47 3.75 -4.87
CA TYR A 86 12.79 4.25 -5.26
C TYR A 86 13.51 3.29 -6.22
N TYR A 87 13.56 2.00 -5.87
CA TYR A 87 14.16 0.97 -6.72
C TYR A 87 13.48 0.88 -8.10
N LEU A 88 12.15 0.89 -8.14
CA LEU A 88 11.37 0.84 -9.37
C LEU A 88 11.62 2.05 -10.29
N ILE A 89 11.70 3.26 -9.73
CA ILE A 89 12.05 4.48 -10.49
C ILE A 89 13.45 4.36 -11.11
N ARG A 90 14.43 3.86 -10.33
CA ARG A 90 15.80 3.64 -10.82
C ARG A 90 15.85 2.57 -11.90
N LEU A 91 15.13 1.46 -11.74
CA LEU A 91 15.03 0.40 -12.74
C LEU A 91 14.40 0.91 -14.03
N ARG A 92 13.31 1.70 -13.93
CA ARG A 92 12.62 2.31 -15.08
C ARG A 92 13.55 3.19 -15.91
N ALA A 93 14.56 3.82 -15.31
CA ALA A 93 15.51 4.68 -16.02
C ALA A 93 16.56 3.90 -16.85
N GLN A 94 16.66 2.57 -16.68
CA GLN A 94 17.65 1.78 -17.41
C GLN A 94 17.25 1.54 -18.87
N ASP A 95 18.24 1.50 -19.77
CA ASP A 95 18.02 1.24 -21.20
C ASP A 95 17.67 -0.21 -21.51
N THR A 96 18.05 -1.13 -20.61
CA THR A 96 17.74 -2.56 -20.68
C THR A 96 16.25 -2.88 -20.49
N VAL A 97 15.46 -1.94 -19.96
CA VAL A 97 14.05 -2.12 -19.69
C VAL A 97 13.22 -1.72 -20.92
N PRO A 98 12.36 -2.61 -21.47
CA PRO A 98 11.53 -2.25 -22.62
C PRO A 98 10.47 -1.18 -22.31
N PRO A 99 9.90 -0.51 -23.33
CA PRO A 99 8.95 0.59 -23.13
C PRO A 99 7.68 0.23 -22.34
N TRP A 100 7.12 -0.96 -22.55
CA TRP A 100 5.90 -1.40 -21.86
C TRP A 100 6.09 -1.60 -20.35
N PRO A 101 7.11 -2.35 -19.88
CA PRO A 101 7.46 -2.39 -18.46
C PRO A 101 7.71 -1.02 -17.84
N LYS A 102 8.34 -0.08 -18.55
CA LYS A 102 8.54 1.29 -18.04
C LYS A 102 7.22 2.01 -17.75
N ARG A 103 6.18 1.77 -18.56
CA ARG A 103 4.83 2.34 -18.35
C ARG A 103 4.12 1.65 -17.19
N ILE A 104 4.21 0.32 -17.11
CA ILE A 104 3.64 -0.46 -16.00
C ILE A 104 4.25 -0.03 -14.67
N ILE A 105 5.58 0.05 -14.59
CA ILE A 105 6.31 0.53 -13.41
C ILE A 105 5.83 1.93 -13.00
N LEU A 106 5.61 2.83 -13.96
CA LEU A 106 5.12 4.18 -13.65
C LEU A 106 3.75 4.15 -12.99
N VAL A 107 2.82 3.31 -13.48
CA VAL A 107 1.48 3.17 -12.88
C VAL A 107 1.57 2.57 -11.47
N VAL A 108 2.36 1.51 -11.30
CA VAL A 108 2.60 0.88 -9.98
C VAL A 108 3.12 1.91 -8.98
N VAL A 109 4.16 2.67 -9.36
CA VAL A 109 4.76 3.71 -8.52
C VAL A 109 3.76 4.84 -8.23
N ALA A 110 2.93 5.24 -9.19
CA ALA A 110 1.92 6.28 -8.97
C ALA A 110 0.88 5.85 -7.92
N VAL A 111 0.39 4.61 -8.00
CA VAL A 111 -0.57 4.05 -7.02
C VAL A 111 0.06 3.95 -5.63
N MET A 112 1.31 3.46 -5.55
CA MET A 112 2.06 3.41 -4.29
C MET A 112 2.28 4.81 -3.72
N ALA A 113 2.65 5.79 -4.55
CA ALA A 113 2.91 7.16 -4.11
C ALA A 113 1.67 7.85 -3.56
N ILE A 114 0.51 7.70 -4.21
CA ILE A 114 -0.76 8.26 -3.70
C ILE A 114 -1.09 7.64 -2.33
N SER A 115 -0.92 6.33 -2.19
CA SER A 115 -1.18 5.64 -0.92
C SER A 115 -0.19 6.07 0.17
N LEU A 116 1.09 6.20 -0.15
CA LEU A 116 2.12 6.71 0.76
C LEU A 116 1.84 8.14 1.22
N VAL A 117 1.21 8.98 0.40
CA VAL A 117 0.76 10.31 0.82
C VAL A 117 -0.31 10.18 1.92
N PHE A 118 -1.31 9.31 1.74
CA PHE A 118 -2.31 9.04 2.78
C PHE A 118 -1.67 8.52 4.07
N ASP A 119 -0.79 7.51 3.97
CA ASP A 119 -0.08 6.95 5.12
C ASP A 119 0.75 8.01 5.86
N THR A 120 1.45 8.88 5.11
CA THR A 120 2.27 9.94 5.69
C THR A 120 1.42 10.97 6.43
N VAL A 121 0.28 11.39 5.86
CA VAL A 121 -0.64 12.33 6.51
C VAL A 121 -1.20 11.73 7.81
N ASP A 122 -1.58 10.45 7.78
CA ASP A 122 -2.13 9.76 8.95
C ASP A 122 -1.08 9.60 10.07
N VAL A 123 0.15 9.21 9.72
CA VAL A 123 1.26 9.12 10.68
C VAL A 123 1.61 10.49 11.26
N MET A 124 1.63 11.55 10.44
CA MET A 124 1.85 12.92 10.90
C MET A 124 0.77 13.36 11.90
N ARG A 125 -0.51 13.15 11.58
CA ARG A 125 -1.63 13.46 12.49
C ARG A 125 -1.53 12.70 13.80
N TYR A 126 -1.20 11.42 13.75
CA TYR A 126 -0.98 10.62 14.95
C TYR A 126 0.17 11.17 15.81
N ALA A 127 1.29 11.53 15.18
CA ALA A 127 2.45 12.11 15.86
C ALA A 127 2.14 13.48 16.48
N LEU A 128 1.29 14.29 15.84
CA LEU A 128 0.79 15.57 16.35
C LEU A 128 -0.26 15.41 17.47
N GLY A 129 -0.63 14.19 17.84
CA GLY A 129 -1.48 13.90 18.99
C GLY A 129 -2.92 13.52 18.63
N GLU A 130 -3.30 13.48 17.35
CA GLU A 130 -4.61 12.99 16.91
C GLU A 130 -4.68 11.45 16.98
N ARG A 131 -4.69 10.94 18.21
CA ARG A 131 -4.69 9.50 18.52
C ARG A 131 -6.09 8.88 18.53
N THR A 132 -7.12 9.66 18.24
CA THR A 132 -8.47 9.14 18.03
C THR A 132 -8.41 8.03 16.97
N PRO A 133 -8.94 6.83 17.28
CA PRO A 133 -9.14 5.79 16.28
C PRO A 133 -9.87 6.38 15.07
N GLN A 134 -9.61 5.88 13.87
CA GLN A 134 -10.29 6.30 12.63
C GLN A 134 -11.78 5.86 12.61
N ALA A 135 -12.39 5.69 13.78
CA ALA A 135 -13.70 5.09 14.01
C ALA A 135 -14.75 6.18 14.34
N PHE A 136 -15.72 6.32 13.43
CA PHE A 136 -17.09 6.85 13.60
C PHE A 136 -17.29 8.30 14.07
N GLU A 137 -16.65 9.30 13.48
CA GLU A 137 -17.07 10.71 13.67
C GLU A 137 -18.38 11.08 12.91
N GLN A 138 -19.13 10.11 12.40
CA GLN A 138 -20.38 10.33 11.64
C GLN A 138 -21.54 9.40 12.02
N LEU A 139 -21.63 8.97 13.28
CA LEU A 139 -22.89 8.46 13.85
C LEU A 139 -23.44 9.45 14.88
#